data_AF-A0A9X2K0D1-F1
#
_entry.id   AF-A0A9X2K0D1-F1
#
_cell.length_a   1.000
_cell.length_b   1.000
_cell.length_c   1.000
_cell.angle_alpha   90.00
_cell.angle_beta   90.00
_cell.angle_gamma   90.00
#
_symmetry.space_group_name_H-M   'P 1'
#
loop_
_entity.id
_entity.type
_entity.pdbx_description
1 polymer ?
#
loop_
_entity_poly.entity_id
_entity_poly.type
_entity_poly.pdbx_seq_one_letter_code
_entity_poly.pdbx_strand_id
1 'polypeptide(L)'
;MFRDVAVRSTRARARALVRDVTRGAAAGAVTVVVLTGCAAAGPAQEPSSSAGENAAAPPAEVPDEGCSGPLSSDVTAVQVEVAVKDGRVEPAPDRVEVPLGATVVLRAEADVPAEIHVHGYDVAGEAGPGHPACLEVLADVPGVYDVEAHPETLLLQLVVR
;
A
#
# COMPACT_ATOMS: atom_id res chain seq x y z
N MET A 1 -51.06 5.95 2.82
CA MET A 1 -51.09 4.91 1.76
C MET A 1 -49.66 4.45 1.54
N PHE A 2 -49.24 3.41 2.27
CA PHE A 2 -47.91 2.80 2.14
C PHE A 2 -47.93 1.86 0.92
N ARG A 3 -46.99 2.04 0.00
CA ARG A 3 -46.79 1.11 -1.12
C ARG A 3 -45.54 0.31 -0.86
N ASP A 4 -45.74 -0.95 -0.48
CA ASP A 4 -44.78 -2.05 -0.53
C ASP A 4 -44.09 -2.08 -1.90
N VAL A 5 -42.75 -2.01 -1.91
CA VAL A 5 -41.93 -2.39 -3.06
C VAL A 5 -41.12 -3.61 -2.64
N ALA A 6 -41.63 -4.79 -3.01
CA ALA A 6 -40.98 -6.06 -2.85
C ALA A 6 -39.77 -6.16 -3.80
N VAL A 7 -38.56 -6.11 -3.24
CA VAL A 7 -37.31 -6.41 -3.97
C VAL A 7 -37.19 -7.93 -4.07
N ARG A 8 -37.52 -8.49 -5.25
CA ARG A 8 -37.29 -9.91 -5.56
C ARG A 8 -35.79 -10.14 -5.79
N SER A 9 -35.16 -10.78 -4.83
CA SER A 9 -33.80 -11.33 -4.93
C SER A 9 -33.76 -12.49 -5.93
N THR A 10 -33.13 -12.27 -7.10
CA THR A 10 -32.78 -13.35 -8.03
C THR A 10 -31.36 -13.83 -7.74
N ARG A 11 -31.25 -14.90 -6.94
CA ARG A 11 -30.01 -15.67 -6.76
C ARG A 11 -29.68 -16.42 -8.05
N ALA A 12 -28.75 -15.90 -8.85
CA ALA A 12 -28.15 -16.65 -9.95
C ALA A 12 -27.01 -17.52 -9.41
N ARG A 13 -27.25 -18.84 -9.33
CA ARG A 13 -26.24 -19.86 -9.07
C ARG A 13 -25.38 -20.05 -10.32
N ALA A 14 -24.14 -19.56 -10.32
CA ALA A 14 -23.16 -19.94 -11.33
C ALA A 14 -22.51 -21.28 -10.92
N ARG A 15 -22.69 -22.28 -11.79
CA ARG A 15 -22.19 -23.64 -11.64
C ARG A 15 -20.67 -23.67 -11.80
N ALA A 16 -19.99 -24.33 -10.86
CA ALA A 16 -18.60 -24.73 -10.98
C ALA A 16 -18.41 -25.62 -12.21
N LEU A 17 -17.60 -25.17 -13.17
CA LEU A 17 -17.10 -25.96 -14.28
C LEU A 17 -15.74 -26.53 -13.87
N VAL A 18 -15.78 -27.79 -13.42
CA VAL A 18 -14.61 -28.65 -13.33
C VAL A 18 -14.05 -28.83 -14.74
N ARG A 19 -12.79 -28.43 -14.96
CA ARG A 19 -12.01 -28.82 -16.13
C ARG A 19 -10.75 -29.51 -15.64
N ASP A 20 -10.86 -30.82 -15.44
CA ASP A 20 -9.72 -31.73 -15.50
C ASP A 20 -9.26 -31.83 -16.95
N VAL A 21 -8.02 -31.42 -17.24
CA VAL A 21 -7.33 -31.73 -18.51
C VAL A 21 -5.86 -32.08 -18.23
N THR A 22 -5.67 -33.38 -18.01
CA THR A 22 -4.63 -34.26 -18.57
C THR A 22 -3.15 -33.88 -18.49
N ARG A 23 -2.43 -34.74 -17.75
CA ARG A 23 -1.01 -35.11 -17.86
C ARG A 23 -0.43 -34.97 -19.27
N GLY A 24 0.67 -34.22 -19.37
CA GLY A 24 1.63 -34.31 -20.47
C GLY A 24 3.04 -34.42 -19.90
N ALA A 25 3.58 -35.64 -19.87
CA ALA A 25 5.00 -35.89 -19.63
C ALA A 25 5.76 -35.73 -20.96
N ALA A 26 6.77 -34.86 -20.99
CA ALA A 26 7.75 -34.83 -22.07
C ALA A 26 9.13 -34.60 -21.48
N ALA A 27 9.91 -35.67 -21.46
CA ALA A 27 11.35 -35.67 -21.25
C ALA A 27 12.02 -34.92 -22.42
N GLY A 28 13.06 -34.12 -22.13
CA GLY A 28 13.78 -33.42 -23.18
C GLY A 28 15.03 -32.68 -22.71
N ALA A 29 16.16 -33.38 -22.84
CA ALA A 29 17.50 -32.84 -23.13
C ALA A 29 18.15 -31.83 -22.15
N VAL A 30 19.03 -32.39 -21.33
CA VAL A 30 20.24 -31.77 -20.79
C VAL A 30 21.01 -31.04 -21.90
N THR A 31 21.29 -29.75 -21.72
CA THR A 31 22.37 -29.05 -22.44
C THR A 31 23.22 -28.30 -21.43
N VAL A 32 24.36 -28.90 -21.07
CA VAL A 32 25.41 -28.29 -20.26
C VAL A 32 26.29 -27.48 -21.22
N VAL A 33 26.31 -26.15 -21.07
CA VAL A 33 27.31 -25.28 -21.70
C VAL A 33 28.17 -24.69 -20.59
N VAL A 34 29.35 -25.27 -20.41
CA VAL A 34 30.42 -24.69 -19.60
C VAL A 34 31.27 -23.85 -20.52
N LEU A 35 31.24 -22.53 -20.35
CA LEU A 35 32.23 -21.63 -20.92
C LEU A 35 32.95 -20.92 -19.77
N THR A 36 34.08 -21.53 -19.40
CA THR A 36 35.19 -20.93 -18.67
C THR A 36 35.70 -19.69 -19.39
N GLY A 37 35.56 -18.52 -18.77
CA GLY A 37 36.23 -17.29 -19.16
C GLY A 37 37.09 -16.76 -18.00
N CYS A 38 38.40 -16.97 -18.09
CA CYS A 38 39.43 -16.35 -17.25
C CYS A 38 40.09 -15.20 -18.03
N ALA A 39 40.19 -14.00 -17.43
CA ALA A 39 41.16 -12.92 -17.66
C ALA A 39 40.54 -11.60 -17.14
N ALA A 40 41.19 -10.62 -16.51
CA ALA A 40 42.58 -10.38 -16.10
C ALA A 40 42.55 -9.36 -14.93
N ALA A 41 43.68 -9.20 -14.25
CA ALA A 41 43.84 -8.42 -13.03
C ALA A 41 44.20 -6.93 -13.25
N GLY A 42 43.64 -6.06 -12.38
CA GLY A 42 44.22 -4.82 -11.82
C GLY A 42 44.04 -3.50 -12.61
N PRO A 43 44.15 -2.30 -11.99
CA PRO A 43 44.40 -1.97 -10.58
C PRO A 43 43.30 -1.10 -9.90
N ALA A 44 43.52 -0.78 -8.63
CA ALA A 44 42.72 0.08 -7.77
C ALA A 44 42.47 1.49 -8.34
N GLN A 45 41.25 2.00 -8.14
CA GLN A 45 40.97 3.42 -8.17
C GLN A 45 40.24 3.79 -6.87
N GLU A 46 40.77 4.83 -6.24
CA GLU A 46 40.47 5.35 -4.92
C GLU A 46 39.01 5.78 -4.72
N PRO A 47 38.51 5.86 -3.47
CA PRO A 47 37.14 6.27 -3.19
C PRO A 47 36.99 7.76 -3.45
N SER A 48 36.29 8.12 -4.51
CA SER A 48 35.83 9.49 -4.69
C SER A 48 34.53 9.65 -3.90
N SER A 49 34.63 10.37 -2.78
CA SER A 49 33.51 10.92 -2.05
C SER A 49 32.60 11.71 -2.99
N SER A 50 31.38 11.23 -3.19
CA SER A 50 30.27 12.08 -3.60
C SER A 50 29.42 12.32 -2.37
N ALA A 51 29.68 13.45 -1.71
CA ALA A 51 28.69 14.09 -0.87
C ALA A 51 27.52 14.46 -1.81
N GLY A 52 26.51 13.61 -1.86
CA GLY A 52 25.22 13.96 -2.39
C GLY A 52 24.55 14.85 -1.37
N GLU A 53 24.52 16.16 -1.65
CA GLU A 53 23.66 17.11 -0.97
C GLU A 53 22.24 16.54 -0.93
N ASN A 54 21.82 16.13 0.28
CA ASN A 54 20.44 15.81 0.57
C ASN A 54 19.67 17.13 0.55
N ALA A 55 19.33 17.60 -0.65
CA ALA A 55 18.34 18.62 -0.84
C ALA A 55 17.02 18.03 -0.37
N ALA A 56 16.67 18.35 0.89
CA ALA A 56 15.34 18.15 1.42
C ALA A 56 14.36 18.80 0.44
N ALA A 57 13.63 17.95 -0.28
CA ALA A 57 12.50 18.39 -1.07
C ALA A 57 11.52 19.08 -0.10
N PRO A 58 10.99 20.26 -0.45
CA PRO A 58 9.88 20.84 0.31
C PRO A 58 8.73 19.83 0.33
N PRO A 59 7.94 19.75 1.41
CA PRO A 59 6.73 18.93 1.40
C PRO A 59 5.88 19.42 0.22
N ALA A 60 5.55 18.51 -0.68
CA ALA A 60 4.60 18.79 -1.73
C ALA A 60 3.27 19.10 -1.04
N GLU A 61 2.75 20.31 -1.23
CA GLU A 61 1.35 20.59 -0.93
C GLU A 61 0.51 19.70 -1.85
N VAL A 62 -0.05 18.62 -1.28
CA VAL A 62 -0.98 17.75 -2.00
C VAL A 62 -2.28 18.50 -2.28
N PRO A 63 -2.87 18.33 -3.48
CA PRO A 63 -4.21 18.81 -3.75
C PRO A 63 -5.22 18.13 -2.80
N ASP A 64 -5.96 18.95 -2.06
CA ASP A 64 -7.05 18.57 -1.15
C ASP A 64 -8.29 17.99 -1.89
N GLU A 65 -8.29 18.05 -3.22
CA GLU A 65 -9.44 17.67 -4.04
C GLU A 65 -9.52 16.14 -4.21
N GLY A 66 -10.27 15.48 -3.32
CA GLY A 66 -10.65 14.08 -3.48
C GLY A 66 -10.82 13.27 -2.21
N CYS A 67 -10.59 13.86 -1.04
CA CYS A 67 -10.69 13.15 0.24
C CYS A 67 -12.12 12.77 0.60
N SER A 68 -12.37 11.47 0.75
CA SER A 68 -13.61 10.93 1.34
C SER A 68 -13.36 10.57 2.81
N GLY A 69 -13.80 11.44 3.73
CA GLY A 69 -13.67 11.25 5.18
C GLY A 69 -13.74 12.58 5.94
N PRO A 70 -14.14 12.60 7.22
CA PRO A 70 -14.05 13.82 8.03
C PRO A 70 -12.58 14.14 8.32
N LEU A 71 -12.13 15.35 7.96
CA LEU A 71 -10.82 15.88 8.34
C LEU A 71 -10.98 17.10 9.30
N SER A 72 -10.12 17.21 10.32
CA SER A 72 -10.09 18.20 11.40
C SER A 72 -8.70 18.86 11.49
N SER A 73 -8.63 20.19 11.34
CA SER A 73 -7.39 20.91 11.00
C SER A 73 -6.63 21.59 12.17
N ASP A 74 -6.98 21.35 13.44
CA ASP A 74 -6.52 22.18 14.59
C ASP A 74 -5.44 21.55 15.50
N VAL A 75 -4.69 20.54 15.04
CA VAL A 75 -3.75 19.75 15.85
C VAL A 75 -2.41 19.56 15.16
N THR A 76 -1.33 19.30 15.92
CA THR A 76 -0.04 18.88 15.36
C THR A 76 -0.27 17.59 14.56
N ALA A 77 -0.31 17.74 13.24
CA ALA A 77 -0.65 16.68 12.31
C ALA A 77 0.61 16.03 11.75
N VAL A 78 0.66 14.70 11.81
CA VAL A 78 1.59 13.88 11.04
C VAL A 78 0.93 13.55 9.72
N GLN A 79 1.39 14.17 8.63
CA GLN A 79 0.89 13.89 7.28
C GLN A 79 1.54 12.62 6.75
N VAL A 80 0.73 11.69 6.26
CA VAL A 80 1.19 10.42 5.69
C VAL A 80 0.52 10.19 4.34
N GLU A 81 1.34 9.90 3.33
CA GLU A 81 0.86 9.58 1.99
C GLU A 81 1.37 8.21 1.57
N VAL A 82 0.47 7.40 1.02
CA VAL A 82 0.80 6.09 0.49
C VAL A 82 -0.09 5.77 -0.71
N ALA A 83 0.42 5.00 -1.65
CA ALA A 83 -0.32 4.60 -2.83
C ALA A 83 -0.10 3.12 -3.14
N VAL A 84 -1.15 2.44 -3.61
CA VAL A 84 -1.02 1.17 -4.32
C VAL A 84 -1.09 1.45 -5.81
N LYS A 85 0.01 1.22 -6.53
CA LYS A 85 0.12 1.41 -7.98
C LYS A 85 0.65 0.14 -8.64
N ASP A 86 -0.05 -0.31 -9.67
CA ASP A 86 0.24 -1.56 -10.37
C ASP A 86 0.42 -2.75 -9.38
N GLY A 87 -0.40 -2.79 -8.33
CA GLY A 87 -0.36 -3.77 -7.24
C GLY A 87 0.85 -3.66 -6.31
N ARG A 88 1.57 -2.54 -6.31
CA ARG A 88 2.74 -2.29 -5.45
C ARG A 88 2.52 -1.07 -4.56
N VAL A 89 2.96 -1.17 -3.32
CA VAL A 89 2.90 -0.07 -2.36
C VAL A 89 4.07 0.90 -2.61
N GLU A 90 3.74 2.18 -2.72
CA GLU A 90 4.68 3.30 -2.88
C GLU A 90 4.38 4.40 -1.84
N PRO A 91 5.36 4.81 -1.02
CA PRO A 91 6.68 4.19 -0.85
C PRO A 91 6.58 2.73 -0.37
N ALA A 92 7.68 1.97 -0.44
CA ALA A 92 7.69 0.61 0.10
C ALA A 92 7.31 0.64 1.60
N PRO A 93 6.59 -0.39 2.11
CA PRO A 93 6.10 -0.35 3.49
C PRO A 93 7.23 -0.17 4.50
N ASP A 94 7.05 0.82 5.38
CA ASP A 94 7.98 1.17 6.44
C ASP A 94 7.21 1.70 7.67
N ARG A 95 7.95 2.13 8.69
CA ARG A 95 7.42 2.68 9.93
C ARG A 95 7.38 4.19 9.89
N VAL A 96 6.24 4.75 10.30
CA VAL A 96 6.07 6.17 10.56
C VAL A 96 6.08 6.37 12.06
N GLU A 97 7.04 7.16 12.54
CA GLU A 97 7.14 7.54 13.95
C GLU A 97 6.11 8.62 14.28
N VAL A 98 5.24 8.36 15.25
CA VAL A 98 4.13 9.23 15.63
C VAL A 98 4.23 9.55 17.13
N PRO A 99 4.29 10.84 17.52
CA PRO A 99 4.24 11.20 18.93
C PRO A 99 2.92 10.80 19.57
N LEU A 100 2.96 10.27 20.79
CA LEU A 100 1.76 10.02 21.58
C LEU A 100 0.90 11.30 21.72
N GLY A 101 -0.38 11.19 21.35
CA GLY A 101 -1.36 12.28 21.36
C GLY A 101 -1.39 13.13 20.08
N ALA A 102 -0.52 12.86 19.09
CA ALA A 102 -0.59 13.51 17.79
C ALA A 102 -1.79 13.03 16.96
N THR A 103 -2.22 13.84 15.99
CA THR A 103 -3.17 13.39 14.95
C THR A 103 -2.39 12.98 13.72
N VAL A 104 -2.70 11.82 13.15
CA VAL A 104 -2.18 11.39 11.85
C VAL A 104 -3.26 11.67 10.81
N VAL A 105 -2.88 12.35 9.74
CA VAL A 105 -3.73 12.53 8.56
C VAL A 105 -3.14 11.66 7.45
N LEU A 106 -3.81 10.54 7.18
CA LEU A 106 -3.40 9.56 6.19
C LEU A 106 -4.18 9.78 4.89
N ARG A 107 -3.47 9.99 3.78
CA ARG A 107 -4.03 9.94 2.42
C ARG A 107 -3.52 8.70 1.71
N ALA A 108 -4.44 7.81 1.35
CA ALA A 108 -4.14 6.54 0.71
C ALA A 108 -4.79 6.45 -0.68
N GLU A 109 -3.99 6.20 -1.71
CA GLU A 109 -4.45 5.94 -3.09
C GLU A 109 -4.43 4.44 -3.40
N ALA A 110 -5.32 4.00 -4.30
CA ALA A 110 -5.33 2.63 -4.80
C ALA A 110 -5.66 2.57 -6.30
N ASP A 111 -4.97 1.72 -7.03
CA ASP A 111 -5.15 1.43 -8.45
C ASP A 111 -6.38 0.53 -8.75
N VAL A 112 -6.94 -0.07 -7.70
CA VAL A 112 -8.21 -0.80 -7.69
C VAL A 112 -9.00 -0.42 -6.44
N PRO A 113 -10.35 -0.58 -6.42
CA PRO A 113 -11.13 -0.36 -5.21
C PRO A 113 -10.61 -1.22 -4.04
N ALA A 114 -10.35 -0.58 -2.90
CA ALA A 114 -9.85 -1.22 -1.69
C ALA A 114 -10.30 -0.44 -0.45
N GLU A 115 -10.57 -1.17 0.63
CA GLU A 115 -10.80 -0.58 1.96
C GLU A 115 -9.45 -0.39 2.64
N ILE A 116 -9.14 0.84 3.05
CA ILE A 116 -7.96 1.19 3.83
C ILE A 116 -8.33 1.11 5.30
N HIS A 117 -7.58 0.37 6.10
CA HIS A 117 -7.87 0.16 7.52
C HIS A 117 -6.62 0.40 8.38
N VAL A 118 -6.79 1.21 9.43
CA VAL A 118 -5.81 1.40 10.50
C VAL A 118 -6.17 0.47 11.67
N HIS A 119 -5.44 -0.63 11.80
CA HIS A 119 -5.69 -1.60 12.86
C HIS A 119 -5.46 -0.99 14.24
N GLY A 120 -6.25 -1.42 15.22
CA GLY A 120 -6.18 -0.92 16.60
C GLY A 120 -6.92 0.40 16.86
N TYR A 121 -7.22 1.19 15.81
CA TYR A 121 -7.99 2.44 15.92
C TYR A 121 -9.43 2.34 15.39
N ASP A 122 -9.80 1.25 14.71
CA ASP A 122 -11.13 1.06 14.08
C ASP A 122 -11.47 2.21 13.12
N VAL A 123 -10.45 2.71 12.41
CA VAL A 123 -10.55 3.77 11.41
C VAL A 123 -10.33 3.18 10.04
N ALA A 124 -11.31 3.33 9.16
CA ALA A 124 -11.25 2.82 7.79
C ALA A 124 -11.90 3.77 6.78
N GLY A 125 -11.56 3.61 5.50
CA GLY A 125 -12.18 4.33 4.40
C GLY A 125 -11.88 3.71 3.04
N GLU A 126 -12.72 4.03 2.07
CA GLU A 126 -12.65 3.46 0.72
C GLU A 126 -11.68 4.26 -0.15
N ALA A 127 -10.75 3.56 -0.80
CA ALA A 127 -9.86 4.11 -1.83
C ALA A 127 -10.13 3.42 -3.17
N GLY A 128 -9.84 4.12 -4.25
CA GLY A 128 -9.86 3.56 -5.60
C GLY A 128 -9.30 4.54 -6.63
N PRO A 129 -9.35 4.19 -7.94
CA PRO A 129 -8.77 5.02 -8.98
C PRO A 129 -9.33 6.45 -8.98
N GLY A 130 -8.45 7.42 -8.71
CA GLY A 130 -8.80 8.85 -8.63
C GLY A 130 -9.62 9.26 -7.41
N HIS A 131 -9.83 8.35 -6.44
CA HIS A 131 -10.62 8.58 -5.24
C HIS A 131 -9.81 8.08 -4.02
N PRO A 132 -8.94 8.91 -3.43
CA PRO A 132 -8.16 8.52 -2.26
C PRO A 132 -9.04 8.39 -1.01
N ALA A 133 -8.67 7.47 -0.11
CA ALA A 133 -9.15 7.48 1.27
C ALA A 133 -8.36 8.53 2.05
N CYS A 134 -9.05 9.34 2.86
CA CYS A 134 -8.41 10.28 3.78
C CYS A 134 -8.91 10.03 5.18
N LEU A 135 -8.00 9.61 6.06
CA LEU A 135 -8.30 9.11 7.40
C LEU A 135 -7.59 9.96 8.45
N GLU A 136 -8.28 10.21 9.56
CA GLU A 136 -7.69 10.82 10.73
C GLU A 136 -7.61 9.84 11.88
N VAL A 137 -6.43 9.80 12.51
CA VAL A 137 -6.17 8.92 13.64
C VAL A 137 -5.59 9.76 14.77
N LEU A 138 -6.30 9.81 15.90
CA LEU A 138 -5.73 10.34 17.13
C LEU A 138 -4.86 9.25 17.77
N ALA A 139 -3.54 9.43 17.74
CA ALA A 139 -2.57 8.45 18.21
C ALA A 139 -2.43 8.46 19.75
N ASP A 140 -3.47 8.09 20.48
CA ASP A 140 -3.58 8.20 21.94
C ASP A 140 -3.15 6.96 22.74
N VAL A 141 -2.93 5.83 22.07
CA VAL A 141 -2.44 4.58 22.67
C VAL A 141 -1.05 4.23 22.12
N PRO A 142 -0.01 4.07 22.96
CA PRO A 142 1.31 3.64 22.51
C PRO A 142 1.28 2.24 21.88
N GLY A 143 2.03 2.03 20.79
CA GLY A 143 2.02 0.75 20.10
C GLY A 143 2.59 0.79 18.69
N VAL A 144 2.49 -0.34 17.99
CA VAL A 144 2.74 -0.44 16.55
C VAL A 144 1.45 -0.91 15.90
N TYR A 145 0.97 -0.17 14.90
CA TYR A 145 -0.32 -0.38 14.27
C TYR A 145 -0.15 -0.52 12.76
N ASP A 146 -0.69 -1.60 12.20
CA ASP A 146 -0.66 -1.84 10.77
C ASP A 146 -1.70 -0.96 10.07
N VAL A 147 -1.29 -0.34 8.98
CA VAL A 147 -2.18 0.31 8.01
C VAL A 147 -2.18 -0.55 6.77
N GLU A 148 -3.35 -1.04 6.37
CA GLU A 148 -3.48 -2.00 5.28
C GLU A 148 -4.52 -1.57 4.24
N ALA A 149 -4.32 -2.00 3.00
CA ALA A 149 -5.39 -2.12 2.03
C ALA A 149 -5.93 -3.56 2.10
N HIS A 150 -7.19 -3.72 2.50
CA HIS A 150 -7.84 -4.99 2.72
C HIS A 150 -7.88 -5.82 1.42
N PRO A 151 -7.60 -7.14 1.47
CA PRO A 151 -7.52 -7.94 2.70
C PRO A 151 -6.14 -8.06 3.36
N GLU A 152 -5.03 -7.89 2.62
CA GLU A 152 -3.72 -8.35 3.14
C GLU A 152 -2.53 -7.49 2.68
N THR A 153 -2.78 -6.31 2.10
CA THR A 153 -1.70 -5.44 1.59
C THR A 153 -1.25 -4.48 2.68
N LEU A 154 -0.13 -4.77 3.34
CA LEU A 154 0.50 -3.84 4.28
C LEU A 154 0.99 -2.59 3.56
N LEU A 155 0.51 -1.42 3.98
CA LEU A 155 0.89 -0.12 3.43
C LEU A 155 2.05 0.50 4.22
N LEU A 156 1.93 0.54 5.55
CA LEU A 156 2.92 1.06 6.48
C LEU A 156 2.55 0.64 7.91
N GLN A 157 3.43 0.93 8.86
CA GLN A 157 3.12 0.80 10.29
C GLN A 157 3.23 2.16 10.99
N LEU A 158 2.26 2.51 11.83
CA LEU A 158 2.37 3.65 12.74
C LEU A 158 3.05 3.18 14.03
N VAL A 159 4.13 3.85 14.45
CA VAL A 159 4.84 3.61 15.70
C VAL A 159 4.54 4.76 16.66
N VAL A 160 3.67 4.53 17.63
CA VAL A 160 3.20 5.55 18.57
C VAL A 160 4.00 5.49 19.87
N ARG A 161 4.71 6.57 20.21
CA ARG A 161 5.58 6.64 21.39
C ARG A 161 5.80 8.04 21.96
#